data_AF-A0A4Q5NTV3-F1
#
_entry.id   AF-A0A4Q5NTV3-F1
#
_cell.length_a   1.000
_cell.length_b   1.000
_cell.length_c   1.000
_cell.angle_alpha   90.00
_cell.angle_beta   90.00
_cell.angle_gamma   90.00
#
_symmetry.space_group_name_H-M   'P 1'
#
loop_
_entity.id
_entity.type
_entity.pdbx_description
1 polymer ?
#
loop_
_entity_poly.entity_id
_entity_poly.type
_entity_poly.pdbx_seq_one_letter_code
_entity_poly.pdbx_strand_id
1 'polypeptide(L)'
;MEIESLEGKMERQTRLIASAFGVEKWEQEDADIAQNYWGNNARLVPIRWSIDKDCALLNRVGVGQESDEAWLAIDNTNHYADFRIGSPEYNRTLVHGLYCFAFDSDELWREFGVSLSMHEKIELRLSMPREFWPQMWFEGLE
;
A
#
# COMPACT_ATOMS: atom_id res chain seq x y z
N MET A 1 -10.24 -6.32 -26.22
CA MET A 1 -9.82 -6.27 -24.80
C MET A 1 -8.55 -7.10 -24.73
N GLU A 2 -7.39 -6.45 -24.68
CA GLU A 2 -6.12 -7.17 -24.59
C GLU A 2 -6.00 -7.76 -23.18
N ILE A 3 -5.67 -9.05 -23.09
CA ILE A 3 -5.42 -9.71 -21.81
C ILE A 3 -4.06 -9.21 -21.34
N GLU A 4 -4.05 -8.36 -20.31
CA GLU A 4 -2.81 -7.90 -19.69
C GLU A 4 -2.02 -9.11 -19.17
N SER A 5 -0.72 -9.17 -19.50
CA SER A 5 0.17 -10.21 -18.98
C SER A 5 0.27 -10.10 -17.46
N LEU A 6 0.61 -11.20 -16.78
CA LEU A 6 0.87 -11.18 -15.33
C LEU A 6 1.96 -10.16 -14.97
N GLU A 7 2.99 -10.06 -15.80
CA GLU A 7 4.05 -9.06 -15.66
C GLU A 7 3.51 -7.62 -15.71
N GLY A 8 2.62 -7.31 -16.66
CA GLY A 8 1.99 -5.98 -16.75
C GLY A 8 1.15 -5.65 -15.51
N LYS A 9 0.39 -6.63 -15.01
CA LYS A 9 -0.37 -6.49 -13.76
C LYS A 9 0.53 -6.22 -12.56
N MET A 10 1.63 -6.97 -12.43
CA MET A 10 2.61 -6.78 -11.36
C MET A 10 3.24 -5.39 -11.44
N GLU A 11 3.65 -4.93 -12.63
CA GLU A 11 4.22 -3.60 -12.81
C GLU A 11 3.21 -2.50 -12.44
N ARG A 12 1.95 -2.63 -12.87
CA ARG A 12 0.87 -1.70 -12.51
C ARG A 12 0.67 -1.66 -10.99
N GLN A 13 0.59 -2.82 -10.35
CA GLN A 13 0.40 -2.94 -8.91
C GLN A 13 1.58 -2.33 -8.12
N THR A 14 2.82 -2.59 -8.55
CA THR A 14 4.02 -2.00 -7.97
C THR A 14 3.99 -0.47 -8.07
N ARG A 15 3.62 0.09 -9.22
CA ARG A 15 3.51 1.55 -9.41
C ARG A 15 2.42 2.16 -8.53
N LEU A 16 1.28 1.47 -8.39
CA LEU A 16 0.20 1.90 -7.50
C LEU A 16 0.68 1.98 -6.05
N ILE A 17 1.34 0.93 -5.55
CA ILE A 17 1.90 0.90 -4.19
C ILE A 17 2.97 1.99 -4.03
N ALA A 18 3.91 2.08 -4.97
CA ALA A 18 4.95 3.10 -4.93
C ALA A 18 4.36 4.52 -4.85
N SER A 19 3.34 4.81 -5.67
CA SER A 19 2.62 6.08 -5.60
C SER A 19 1.93 6.32 -4.26
N ALA A 20 1.21 5.30 -3.74
CA ALA A 20 0.49 5.39 -2.47
C ALA A 20 1.41 5.70 -1.28
N PHE A 21 2.65 5.22 -1.33
CA PHE A 21 3.63 5.41 -0.28
C PHE A 21 4.67 6.52 -0.58
N GLY A 22 4.53 7.22 -1.71
CA GLY A 22 5.44 8.29 -2.13
C GLY A 22 6.87 7.79 -2.40
N VAL A 23 7.01 6.59 -2.92
CA VAL A 23 8.27 5.95 -3.32
C VAL A 23 8.54 6.27 -4.80
N GLU A 24 9.61 6.99 -5.08
CA GLU A 24 9.98 7.36 -6.47
C GLU A 24 10.84 6.31 -7.16
N LYS A 25 11.63 5.57 -6.37
CA LYS A 25 12.56 4.54 -6.85
C LYS A 25 12.49 3.35 -5.93
N TRP A 26 12.49 2.16 -6.53
CA TRP A 26 12.46 0.90 -5.83
C TRP A 26 13.37 -0.10 -6.50
N GLU A 27 13.76 -1.10 -5.72
CA GLU A 27 14.51 -2.26 -6.17
C GLU A 27 13.61 -3.49 -6.07
N GLN A 28 13.95 -4.50 -6.87
CA GLN A 28 13.24 -5.77 -6.95
C GLN A 28 14.14 -6.88 -6.39
N GLU A 29 13.55 -7.76 -5.58
CA GLU A 29 14.19 -8.97 -5.08
C GLU A 29 13.29 -10.18 -5.36
N ASP A 30 13.80 -11.13 -6.12
CA ASP A 30 13.06 -12.36 -6.47
C ASP A 30 13.03 -13.32 -5.28
N ALA A 31 11.83 -13.75 -4.89
CA ALA A 31 11.61 -14.86 -3.96
C ALA A 31 10.76 -15.96 -4.62
N ASP A 32 10.69 -17.14 -4.00
CA ASP A 32 10.07 -18.33 -4.61
C ASP A 32 8.58 -18.14 -4.93
N ILE A 33 7.82 -17.58 -3.98
CA ILE A 33 6.34 -17.48 -4.06
C ILE A 33 5.82 -16.07 -4.32
N ALA A 34 6.67 -15.06 -4.13
CA ALA A 34 6.29 -13.66 -4.25
C ALA A 34 7.41 -12.86 -4.90
N GLN A 35 7.05 -11.72 -5.47
CA GLN A 35 7.99 -10.71 -5.89
C GLN A 35 8.11 -9.66 -4.80
N ASN A 36 9.30 -9.54 -4.21
CA ASN A 36 9.55 -8.52 -3.20
C ASN A 36 10.08 -7.26 -3.84
N TYR A 37 9.71 -6.13 -3.25
CA TYR A 37 10.15 -4.82 -3.63
C TYR A 37 10.46 -4.01 -2.38
N TRP A 38 11.37 -3.07 -2.53
CA TRP A 38 11.66 -2.13 -1.47
C TRP A 38 12.13 -0.79 -2.03
N GLY A 39 11.87 0.27 -1.29
CA GLY A 39 12.29 1.61 -1.64
C GLY A 39 12.17 2.54 -0.45
N ASN A 40 12.50 3.82 -0.66
CA ASN A 40 12.34 4.84 0.35
C ASN A 40 11.38 5.91 -0.16
N ASN A 41 10.55 6.44 0.74
CA ASN A 41 9.77 7.63 0.42
C ASN A 41 10.63 8.91 0.53
N ALA A 42 10.04 10.07 0.23
CA ALA A 42 10.72 11.38 0.30
C ALA A 42 11.30 11.73 1.69
N ARG A 43 10.84 11.05 2.76
CA ARG A 43 11.35 11.22 4.14
C ARG A 43 12.40 10.19 4.52
N LEU A 44 12.91 9.42 3.54
CA LEU A 44 13.85 8.32 3.74
C LEU A 44 13.31 7.21 4.65
N VAL A 45 11.98 7.07 4.74
CA VAL A 45 11.36 5.96 5.46
C VAL A 45 11.35 4.74 4.54
N PRO A 46 11.89 3.59 4.98
CA PRO A 46 11.87 2.37 4.19
C PRO A 46 10.44 1.84 4.03
N ILE A 47 10.10 1.47 2.80
CA ILE A 47 8.85 0.81 2.44
C ILE A 47 9.20 -0.51 1.78
N ARG A 48 8.57 -1.59 2.21
CA ARG A 48 8.75 -2.94 1.66
C ARG A 48 7.39 -3.49 1.28
N TRP A 49 7.29 -4.16 0.14
CA TRP A 49 6.06 -4.84 -0.22
C TRP A 49 6.34 -6.12 -1.00
N SER A 50 5.37 -7.02 -0.99
CA SER A 50 5.42 -8.26 -1.77
C SER A 50 4.16 -8.42 -2.59
N ILE A 51 4.34 -8.88 -3.82
CA ILE A 51 3.25 -9.16 -4.75
C ILE A 51 3.24 -10.66 -5.06
N ASP A 52 2.07 -11.27 -4.99
CA ASP A 52 1.84 -12.67 -5.37
C ASP A 52 2.14 -12.87 -6.86
N LYS A 53 2.97 -13.87 -7.20
CA LYS A 53 3.36 -14.12 -8.60
C LYS A 53 2.25 -14.75 -9.45
N ASP A 54 1.28 -15.42 -8.83
CA ASP A 54 0.22 -16.13 -9.54
C ASP A 54 -0.97 -15.21 -9.86
N CYS A 55 -1.26 -14.25 -8.97
CA CYS A 55 -2.41 -13.37 -9.13
C CYS A 55 -2.09 -11.87 -9.24
N ALA A 56 -0.82 -11.47 -9.10
CA ALA A 56 -0.37 -10.08 -9.12
C ALA A 56 -1.06 -9.18 -8.07
N LEU A 57 -1.45 -9.77 -6.93
CA LEU A 57 -2.07 -9.06 -5.81
C LEU A 57 -1.04 -8.71 -4.73
N LEU A 58 -1.33 -7.66 -3.96
CA LEU A 58 -0.50 -7.27 -2.82
C LEU A 58 -0.66 -8.30 -1.69
N ASN A 59 0.44 -8.92 -1.27
CA ASN A 59 0.45 -9.90 -0.17
C ASN A 59 0.84 -9.27 1.16
N ARG A 60 1.81 -8.36 1.15
CA ARG A 60 2.30 -7.69 2.36
C ARG A 60 2.83 -6.32 2.02
N VAL A 61 2.61 -5.35 2.91
CA VAL A 61 3.28 -4.06 2.88
C VAL A 61 3.76 -3.68 4.28
N GLY A 62 4.96 -3.14 4.35
CA GLY A 62 5.63 -2.77 5.58
C GLY A 62 6.32 -1.41 5.46
N VAL A 63 6.39 -0.72 6.59
CA VAL A 63 6.99 0.60 6.74
C VAL A 63 7.93 0.58 7.94
N GLY A 64 9.16 1.04 7.75
CA GLY A 64 10.16 1.17 8.79
C GLY A 64 11.30 0.16 8.68
N GLN A 65 12.12 0.12 9.73
CA GLN A 65 13.26 -0.78 9.85
C GLN A 65 12.81 -2.13 10.44
N GLU A 66 13.51 -3.21 10.13
CA GLU A 66 13.12 -4.58 10.54
C GLU A 66 12.86 -4.75 12.06
N SER A 67 13.61 -4.03 12.90
CA SER A 67 13.44 -4.05 14.35
C SER A 67 12.14 -3.37 14.83
N ASP A 68 11.58 -2.45 14.06
CA ASP A 68 10.47 -1.56 14.44
C ASP A 68 9.44 -1.37 13.31
N GLU A 69 9.33 -2.33 12.40
CA GLU A 69 8.48 -2.24 11.22
C GLU A 69 6.99 -2.30 11.60
N ALA A 70 6.20 -1.37 11.08
CA ALA A 70 4.74 -1.51 11.00
C ALA A 70 4.38 -2.22 9.69
N TRP A 71 3.56 -3.26 9.72
CA TRP A 71 3.18 -3.96 8.48
C TRP A 71 1.76 -4.50 8.50
N LEU A 72 1.22 -4.74 7.31
CA LEU A 72 -0.06 -5.39 7.05
C LEU A 72 0.14 -6.53 6.06
N ALA A 73 -0.33 -7.73 6.39
CA ALA A 73 -0.48 -8.84 5.46
C ALA A 73 -1.92 -8.88 4.95
N ILE A 74 -2.06 -9.11 3.64
CA ILE A 74 -3.33 -9.13 2.92
C ILE A 74 -3.45 -10.51 2.29
N ASP A 75 -4.61 -11.15 2.46
CA ASP A 75 -4.90 -12.43 1.84
C ASP A 75 -5.38 -12.27 0.39
N ASN A 76 -5.50 -13.40 -0.31
CA ASN A 76 -5.93 -13.44 -1.72
C ASN A 76 -7.40 -13.03 -1.91
N THR A 77 -8.13 -12.74 -0.83
CA THR A 77 -9.50 -12.20 -0.85
C THR A 77 -9.55 -10.70 -0.57
N ASN A 78 -8.38 -10.03 -0.53
CA ASN A 78 -8.20 -8.64 -0.16
C ASN A 78 -8.65 -8.29 1.26
N HIS A 79 -8.68 -9.28 2.17
CA HIS A 79 -8.85 -9.03 3.59
C HIS A 79 -7.48 -8.97 4.28
N TYR A 80 -7.36 -8.19 5.34
CA TYR A 80 -6.15 -8.23 6.14
C TYR A 80 -6.11 -9.55 6.91
N ALA A 81 -4.98 -10.25 6.80
CA ALA A 81 -4.76 -11.54 7.44
C ALA A 81 -4.06 -11.40 8.80
N ASP A 82 -3.12 -10.46 8.88
CA ASP A 82 -2.29 -10.22 10.07
C ASP A 82 -1.67 -8.82 9.99
N PHE A 83 -1.21 -8.28 11.12
CA PHE A 83 -0.53 -6.99 11.17
C PHE A 83 0.43 -6.87 12.35
N ARG A 84 1.35 -5.92 12.24
CA ARG A 84 2.23 -5.51 13.33
C ARG A 84 2.22 -4.00 13.47
N ILE A 85 2.09 -3.56 14.71
CA ILE A 85 2.21 -2.16 15.11
C ILE A 85 3.71 -1.87 15.32
N GLY A 86 4.22 -0.86 14.61
CA GLY A 86 5.57 -0.31 14.81
C GLY A 86 5.52 0.98 15.61
N SER A 87 6.55 1.82 15.49
CA SER A 87 6.51 3.17 16.05
C SER A 87 5.41 4.04 15.42
N PRO A 88 4.91 5.07 16.14
CA PRO A 88 3.79 5.89 15.68
C PRO A 88 3.99 6.54 14.29
N GLU A 89 5.23 6.88 13.94
CA GLU A 89 5.55 7.47 12.64
C GLU A 89 5.38 6.48 11.48
N TYR A 90 5.74 5.21 11.69
CA TYR A 90 5.57 4.15 10.70
C TYR A 90 4.11 3.73 10.61
N ASN A 91 3.41 3.63 11.73
CA ASN A 91 1.97 3.35 11.74
C ASN A 91 1.22 4.39 10.91
N ARG A 92 1.50 5.68 11.14
CA ARG A 92 0.85 6.76 10.38
C ARG A 92 1.16 6.68 8.89
N THR A 93 2.42 6.44 8.53
CA THR A 93 2.84 6.30 7.13
C THR A 93 2.18 5.08 6.47
N LEU A 94 2.11 3.95 7.17
CA LEU A 94 1.43 2.74 6.72
C LEU A 94 -0.06 3.00 6.49
N VAL A 95 -0.75 3.62 7.45
CA VAL A 95 -2.17 3.96 7.35
C VAL A 95 -2.45 4.90 6.17
N HIS A 96 -1.62 5.92 5.97
CA HIS A 96 -1.76 6.83 4.83
C HIS A 96 -1.64 6.08 3.49
N GLY A 97 -0.62 5.23 3.35
CA GLY A 97 -0.43 4.46 2.12
C GLY A 97 -1.54 3.44 1.88
N LEU A 98 -1.99 2.73 2.92
CA LEU A 98 -3.12 1.81 2.85
C LEU A 98 -4.42 2.52 2.46
N TYR A 99 -4.66 3.71 3.00
CA TYR A 99 -5.82 4.52 2.60
C TYR A 99 -5.78 4.88 1.12
N CYS A 100 -4.61 5.30 0.61
CA CYS A 100 -4.41 5.55 -0.82
C CYS A 100 -4.60 4.31 -1.69
N PHE A 101 -4.43 3.13 -1.09
CA PHE A 101 -4.64 1.83 -1.71
C PHE A 101 -6.07 1.28 -1.52
N ALA A 102 -7.02 2.15 -1.17
CA ALA A 102 -8.44 1.83 -0.98
C ALA A 102 -8.79 0.95 0.23
N PHE A 103 -7.87 0.76 1.18
CA PHE A 103 -8.25 0.25 2.49
C PHE A 103 -8.88 1.39 3.29
N ASP A 104 -10.17 1.31 3.61
CA ASP A 104 -10.84 2.26 4.49
C ASP A 104 -11.51 1.51 5.65
N SER A 105 -10.74 1.21 6.68
CA SER A 105 -11.20 0.49 7.88
C SER A 105 -10.90 1.28 9.14
N ASP A 106 -11.91 1.95 9.69
CA ASP A 106 -11.82 2.69 10.96
C ASP A 106 -11.46 1.79 12.15
N GLU A 107 -11.72 0.49 12.06
CA GLU A 107 -11.24 -0.49 13.03
C GLU A 107 -9.73 -0.68 12.94
N LEU A 108 -9.20 -0.93 11.74
CA LEU A 108 -7.77 -1.11 11.52
C LEU A 108 -6.97 0.16 11.89
N TRP A 109 -7.48 1.34 11.56
CA TRP A 109 -6.86 2.61 11.93
C TRP A 109 -6.70 2.75 13.44
N ARG A 110 -7.72 2.35 14.21
CA ARG A 110 -7.69 2.37 15.68
C ARG A 110 -6.65 1.41 16.25
N GLU A 111 -6.49 0.23 15.67
CA GLU A 111 -5.44 -0.72 16.08
C GLU A 111 -4.04 -0.12 15.88
N PHE A 112 -3.81 0.61 14.78
CA PHE A 112 -2.56 1.34 14.55
C PHE A 112 -2.39 2.61 15.41
N GLY A 113 -3.41 2.99 16.20
CA GLY A 113 -3.41 4.23 16.97
C GLY A 113 -3.46 5.49 16.10
N VAL A 114 -4.00 5.38 14.88
CA VAL A 114 -4.09 6.48 13.90
C VAL A 114 -5.55 6.78 13.63
N SER A 115 -5.89 8.06 13.50
CA SER A 115 -7.17 8.48 12.94
C SER A 115 -6.92 9.40 11.75
N LEU A 116 -7.71 9.22 10.70
CA LEU A 116 -7.70 10.09 9.52
C LEU A 116 -8.94 10.97 9.56
N SER A 117 -8.74 12.28 9.70
CA SER A 117 -9.81 13.26 9.54
C SER A 117 -10.31 13.28 8.09
N MET A 118 -11.52 13.81 7.90
CA MET A 118 -12.07 13.97 6.55
C MET A 118 -11.18 14.85 5.67
N HIS A 119 -10.54 15.87 6.23
CA HIS A 119 -9.62 16.74 5.51
C HIS A 119 -8.39 15.96 5.03
N GLU A 120 -7.75 15.19 5.91
CA GLU A 120 -6.60 14.34 5.55
C GLU A 120 -6.98 13.29 4.50
N LYS A 121 -8.15 12.66 4.62
CA LYS A 121 -8.66 11.72 3.61
C LYS A 121 -8.76 12.40 2.23
N ILE A 122 -9.23 13.65 2.15
CA ILE A 122 -9.28 14.40 0.88
C ILE A 122 -7.88 14.70 0.35
N GLU A 123 -6.96 15.17 1.19
CA GLU A 123 -5.59 15.49 0.77
C GLU A 123 -4.86 14.25 0.22
N LEU A 124 -5.02 13.10 0.88
CA LEU A 124 -4.46 11.82 0.43
C LEU A 124 -5.02 11.37 -0.92
N ARG A 125 -6.32 11.61 -1.19
CA ARG A 125 -6.90 11.32 -2.52
C ARG A 125 -6.27 12.20 -3.59
N LEU A 126 -6.08 13.48 -3.28
CA LEU A 126 -5.54 14.46 -4.23
C LEU A 126 -4.04 14.30 -4.47
N SER A 127 -3.30 13.63 -3.58
CA SER A 127 -1.88 13.33 -3.80
C SER A 127 -1.67 12.15 -4.75
N MET A 128 -2.69 11.33 -4.99
CA MET A 128 -2.62 10.20 -5.92
C MET A 128 -2.91 10.64 -7.36
N PRO A 129 -2.12 10.16 -8.35
CA PRO A 129 -2.47 10.31 -9.76
C PRO A 129 -3.85 9.71 -10.06
N ARG A 130 -4.64 10.40 -10.89
CA ARG A 130 -6.05 10.04 -11.12
C ARG A 130 -6.23 8.66 -11.76
N GLU A 131 -5.25 8.21 -12.53
CA GLU A 131 -5.21 6.87 -13.14
C GLU A 131 -5.16 5.72 -12.10
N PHE A 132 -4.80 6.05 -10.86
CA PHE A 132 -4.69 5.11 -9.74
C PHE A 132 -5.81 5.25 -8.72
N TRP A 133 -6.77 6.15 -8.94
CA TRP A 133 -7.88 6.32 -8.02
C TRP A 133 -8.75 5.06 -8.00
N PRO A 134 -9.05 4.50 -6.82
CA PRO A 134 -10.00 3.40 -6.70
C PRO A 134 -11.40 3.86 -7.11
N GLN A 135 -12.18 2.93 -7.67
CA GLN A 135 -13.52 3.20 -8.20
C GLN A 135 -14.44 3.87 -7.18
N MET A 136 -14.37 3.45 -5.91
CA MET A 136 -15.16 4.00 -4.81
C MET A 136 -14.96 5.52 -4.58
N TRP A 137 -13.84 6.11 -5.03
CA TRP A 137 -13.63 7.55 -4.93
C TRP A 137 -14.36 8.34 -6.02
N PHE A 138 -14.76 7.69 -7.11
CA PHE A 138 -15.60 8.30 -8.14
C PHE A 138 -17.09 8.22 -7.79
N GLU A 139 -17.51 7.22 -7.00
CA GLU A 139 -18.92 6.91 -6.67
C GLU A 139 -19.60 7.90 -5.69
N GLY A 140 -19.07 9.11 -5.52
CA GLY A 140 -19.67 10.18 -4.70
C GLY A 140 -19.52 11.59 -5.29
N LEU A 141 -19.22 11.68 -6.59
CA LEU A 141 -19.04 12.94 -7.33
C LEU A 141 -20.22 13.29 -8.25
N GLU A 142 -21.32 12.53 -8.19
CA GLU A 142 -22.59 12.81 -8.90
C GLU A 142 -23.64 13.48 -7.99
#